data_AF-A0A1I7NX03-F1
#
_entry.id   AF-A0A1I7NX03-F1
#
_cell.length_a   1.000
_cell.length_b   1.000
_cell.length_c   1.000
_cell.angle_alpha   90.00
_cell.angle_beta   90.00
_cell.angle_gamma   90.00
#
_symmetry.space_group_name_H-M   'P 1'
#
loop_
_entity.id
_entity.type
_entity.pdbx_description
1 polymer ?
#
loop_
_entity_poly.entity_id
_entity_poly.type
_entity_poly.pdbx_seq_one_letter_code
_entity_poly.pdbx_strand_id
1 'polypeptide(L)'
;MDQPAWLAAAWAEFGVREIPGKEHSAEILRYFREAGDTKVESDETPWCAAFAGAMLKRAGCQGTGSLMARSYLDWGIGLDEPRFGALVVLARGDDPTAGHVGFLIGSAAGKLYLLGGNQGDAVTVSAFDAARLLGFRWPDAETEAESATADNGTFAKALAHVLEMEGGYSNDPYDPGGPTNRGVTLEVYANFKGQTLDAGSRPRLISELKSIPEAVVEAIYRRRYFDPAHCAAFTAPLALMHFDAAVNHGVGAATRMLQQVVNVTVDGEIGPETLSAIGSRRLTDLIDDYAEIRRTRYRALPHFWRFGRGWLKRVDATLALGKSWGAADGITRGLLEPAQIAKGESNMSNQAAAAKTIDDTAKWWAQSRTLWGTLITAAATVLPVIAPAIGVSLPADLIQTFGNQAVIAVQALAGLFGTVLAIYGRFKASSVLSLRKS
;
A
#
# COMPACT_ATOMS: atom_id res chain seq x y z
N MET A 1 -1.86 -6.82 -4.03
CA MET A 1 -3.21 -6.81 -4.63
C MET A 1 -3.26 -5.56 -5.50
N ASP A 2 -3.60 -5.67 -6.78
CA ASP A 2 -3.79 -4.50 -7.64
C ASP A 2 -4.94 -3.67 -7.08
N GLN A 3 -4.63 -2.45 -6.66
CA GLN A 3 -5.64 -1.47 -6.25
C GLN A 3 -6.00 -0.60 -7.46
N PRO A 4 -7.26 -0.14 -7.58
CA PRO A 4 -7.63 0.74 -8.67
C PRO A 4 -6.83 2.06 -8.66
N ALA A 5 -6.58 2.63 -9.84
CA ALA A 5 -5.75 3.82 -10.00
C ALA A 5 -6.28 5.04 -9.21
N TRP A 6 -7.61 5.21 -9.11
CA TRP A 6 -8.20 6.27 -8.30
C TRP A 6 -8.03 6.05 -6.80
N LEU A 7 -7.97 4.79 -6.35
CA LEU A 7 -7.68 4.47 -4.96
C LEU A 7 -6.20 4.73 -4.65
N ALA A 8 -5.30 4.41 -5.59
CA ALA A 8 -3.89 4.80 -5.47
C ALA A 8 -3.72 6.33 -5.39
N ALA A 9 -4.44 7.09 -6.22
CA ALA A 9 -4.47 8.55 -6.18
C ALA A 9 -4.98 9.06 -4.81
N ALA A 10 -6.05 8.47 -4.28
CA ALA A 10 -6.57 8.82 -2.97
C ALA A 10 -5.57 8.56 -1.83
N TRP A 11 -4.78 7.48 -1.91
CA TRP A 11 -3.75 7.19 -0.92
C TRP A 11 -2.58 8.18 -0.96
N ALA A 12 -2.25 8.73 -2.12
CA ALA A 12 -1.21 9.75 -2.26
C ALA A 12 -1.55 11.04 -1.49
N GLU A 13 -2.83 11.32 -1.30
CA GLU A 13 -3.34 12.51 -0.61
C GLU A 13 -3.62 12.26 0.89
N PHE A 14 -3.33 11.06 1.40
CA PHE A 14 -3.59 10.72 2.80
C PHE A 14 -2.88 11.69 3.76
N GLY A 15 -3.64 12.26 4.70
CA GLY A 15 -3.13 13.20 5.70
C GLY A 15 -3.24 14.68 5.31
N VAL A 16 -3.64 15.03 4.08
CA VAL A 16 -4.00 16.42 3.73
C VAL A 16 -5.12 16.90 4.64
N ARG A 17 -4.99 18.10 5.21
CA ARG A 17 -5.93 18.69 6.19
C ARG A 17 -6.27 20.13 5.83
N GLU A 18 -7.46 20.58 6.23
CA GLU A 18 -7.86 21.99 6.24
C GLU A 18 -6.93 22.83 7.12
N ILE A 19 -6.79 24.10 6.78
CA ILE A 19 -6.11 25.07 7.62
C ILE A 19 -7.19 25.86 8.37
N PRO A 20 -7.30 25.75 9.70
CA PRO A 20 -8.32 26.47 10.43
C PRO A 20 -8.14 27.99 10.32
N GLY A 21 -9.20 28.71 9.97
CA GLY A 21 -9.24 30.17 10.03
C GLY A 21 -9.27 30.86 8.66
N LYS A 22 -8.44 31.90 8.49
CA LYS A 22 -8.48 32.76 7.28
C LYS A 22 -7.58 32.28 6.15
N GLU A 23 -6.73 31.30 6.43
CA GLU A 23 -5.85 30.68 5.46
C GLU A 23 -6.50 29.39 4.98
N HIS A 24 -6.32 29.03 3.71
CA HIS A 24 -6.97 27.88 3.11
C HIS A 24 -5.94 26.92 2.55
N SER A 25 -6.18 25.62 2.71
CA SER A 25 -5.32 24.59 2.15
C SER A 25 -5.31 24.65 0.62
N ALA A 26 -4.16 24.99 0.04
CA ALA A 26 -3.98 25.05 -1.42
C ALA A 26 -4.31 23.71 -2.10
N GLU A 27 -4.11 22.60 -1.38
CA GLU A 27 -4.44 21.25 -1.83
C GLU A 27 -5.94 21.00 -1.88
N ILE A 28 -6.68 21.43 -0.86
CA ILE A 28 -8.14 21.30 -0.87
C ILE A 28 -8.77 22.18 -1.95
N LEU A 29 -8.26 23.41 -2.11
CA LEU A 29 -8.65 24.28 -3.22
C LEU A 29 -8.31 23.67 -4.59
N ARG A 30 -7.24 22.87 -4.68
CA ARG A 30 -6.89 22.12 -5.90
C ARG A 30 -7.94 21.05 -6.20
N TYR A 31 -8.47 20.35 -5.21
CA TYR A 31 -9.52 19.35 -5.43
C TYR A 31 -10.79 19.98 -6.04
N PHE A 32 -11.19 21.16 -5.59
CA PHE A 32 -12.34 21.88 -6.19
C PHE A 32 -12.11 22.17 -7.67
N ARG A 33 -10.96 22.74 -8.03
CA ARG A 33 -10.62 23.05 -9.42
C ARG A 33 -10.57 21.79 -10.30
N GLU A 34 -9.99 20.72 -9.77
CA GLU A 34 -9.90 19.46 -10.50
C GLU A 34 -11.26 18.81 -10.71
N ALA A 35 -12.13 18.86 -9.69
CA ALA A 35 -13.51 18.39 -9.77
C ALA A 35 -14.42 19.26 -10.64
N GLY A 36 -13.94 20.39 -11.16
CA GLY A 36 -14.65 21.24 -12.13
C GLY A 36 -15.21 22.54 -11.57
N ASP A 37 -14.93 22.88 -10.30
CA ASP A 37 -15.36 24.14 -9.69
C ASP A 37 -14.17 25.06 -9.40
N THR A 38 -14.13 26.20 -10.09
CA THR A 38 -13.07 27.21 -9.92
C THR A 38 -13.48 28.40 -9.05
N LYS A 39 -14.70 28.41 -8.51
CA LYS A 39 -15.28 29.55 -7.78
C LYS A 39 -15.20 29.40 -6.27
N VAL A 40 -14.91 28.19 -5.78
CA VAL A 40 -14.72 27.94 -4.35
C VAL A 40 -13.31 28.40 -3.93
N GLU A 41 -13.27 29.37 -3.01
CA GLU A 41 -12.03 29.97 -2.52
C GLU A 41 -11.72 29.58 -1.06
N SER A 42 -12.57 28.78 -0.42
CA SER A 42 -12.44 28.39 1.00
C SER A 42 -12.56 26.88 1.22
N ASP A 43 -11.67 26.33 2.03
CA ASP A 43 -11.64 24.92 2.44
C ASP A 43 -12.68 24.56 3.53
N GLU A 44 -13.38 25.55 4.07
CA GLU A 44 -14.56 25.37 4.94
C GLU A 44 -15.80 24.86 4.17
N THR A 45 -15.75 24.89 2.83
CA THR A 45 -16.80 24.32 1.97
C THR A 45 -16.67 22.79 1.98
N PRO A 46 -17.76 22.02 2.17
CA PRO A 46 -17.67 20.57 2.19
C PRO A 46 -17.03 19.98 0.92
N TRP A 47 -15.84 19.41 1.04
CA TRP A 47 -15.00 18.99 -0.10
C TRP A 47 -14.87 17.48 -0.32
N CYS A 48 -15.71 16.64 0.32
CA CYS A 48 -15.67 15.19 0.11
C CYS A 48 -15.90 14.78 -1.37
N ALA A 49 -16.84 15.43 -2.05
CA ALA A 49 -17.12 15.19 -3.47
C ALA A 49 -16.06 15.80 -4.40
N ALA A 50 -15.49 16.95 -4.01
CA ALA A 50 -14.37 17.56 -4.70
C ALA A 50 -13.16 16.61 -4.69
N PHE A 51 -12.84 16.05 -3.53
CA PHE A 51 -11.79 15.05 -3.38
C PHE A 51 -12.06 13.81 -4.24
N ALA A 52 -13.25 13.22 -4.15
CA ALA A 52 -13.58 12.03 -4.95
C ALA A 52 -13.47 12.31 -6.46
N GLY A 53 -13.97 13.47 -6.92
CA GLY A 53 -13.89 13.88 -8.32
C GLY A 53 -12.47 14.14 -8.80
N ALA A 54 -11.64 14.76 -7.95
CA ALA A 54 -10.23 14.93 -8.20
C ALA A 54 -9.55 13.57 -8.39
N MET A 55 -9.71 12.62 -7.45
CA MET A 55 -9.05 11.31 -7.53
C MET A 55 -9.50 10.48 -8.74
N LEU A 56 -10.77 10.59 -9.13
CA LEU A 56 -11.27 9.98 -10.36
C LEU A 56 -10.62 10.61 -11.59
N LYS A 57 -10.64 11.94 -11.73
CA LYS A 57 -10.02 12.65 -12.86
C LYS A 57 -8.55 12.30 -13.04
N ARG A 58 -7.85 12.24 -11.92
CA ARG A 58 -6.46 11.86 -11.79
C ARG A 58 -6.15 10.43 -12.24
N ALA A 59 -7.12 9.53 -12.12
CA ALA A 59 -7.07 8.17 -12.61
C ALA A 59 -7.54 8.01 -14.07
N GLY A 60 -7.78 9.12 -14.78
CA GLY A 60 -8.33 9.13 -16.13
C GLY A 60 -9.85 8.93 -16.17
N CYS A 61 -10.53 8.92 -15.02
CA CYS A 61 -11.98 8.76 -14.96
C CYS A 61 -12.69 10.11 -14.95
N GLN A 62 -13.73 10.28 -15.76
CA GLN A 62 -14.56 11.48 -15.66
C GLN A 62 -15.44 11.42 -14.41
N GLY A 63 -15.23 12.32 -13.45
CA GLY A 63 -16.12 12.49 -12.29
C GLY A 63 -17.44 13.19 -12.65
N THR A 64 -18.31 13.43 -11.67
CA THR A 64 -19.64 14.03 -11.91
C THR A 64 -19.60 15.53 -12.21
N GLY A 65 -18.48 16.21 -11.97
CA GLY A 65 -18.39 17.68 -12.07
C GLY A 65 -19.14 18.44 -10.96
N SER A 66 -19.66 17.72 -9.96
CA SER A 66 -20.50 18.28 -8.90
C SER A 66 -19.85 18.14 -7.52
N LEU A 67 -20.03 19.16 -6.69
CA LEU A 67 -19.60 19.16 -5.28
C LEU A 67 -20.60 18.45 -4.35
N MET A 68 -21.70 17.91 -4.89
CA MET A 68 -22.64 17.12 -4.11
C MET A 68 -22.22 15.67 -4.08
N ALA A 69 -22.02 15.11 -2.88
CA ALA A 69 -21.66 13.69 -2.71
C ALA A 69 -22.70 12.75 -3.36
N ARG A 70 -23.98 13.11 -3.29
CA ARG A 70 -25.07 12.31 -3.89
C ARG A 70 -25.09 12.32 -5.41
N SER A 71 -24.38 13.24 -6.08
CA SER A 71 -24.25 13.23 -7.54
C SER A 71 -23.64 11.93 -8.08
N TYR A 72 -22.82 11.27 -7.25
CA TYR A 72 -22.22 9.99 -7.60
C TYR A 72 -23.22 8.82 -7.60
N LEU A 73 -24.45 9.00 -7.13
CA LEU A 73 -25.48 7.96 -7.24
C LEU A 73 -25.85 7.65 -8.69
N ASP A 74 -25.55 8.52 -9.66
CA ASP A 74 -25.80 8.24 -11.07
C ASP A 74 -24.48 8.09 -11.87
N TRP A 75 -23.35 7.98 -11.17
CA TRP A 75 -22.02 7.90 -11.78
C TRP A 75 -21.59 6.45 -12.03
N GLY A 76 -21.15 6.16 -13.25
CA GLY A 76 -20.68 4.83 -13.64
C GLY A 76 -21.75 3.75 -13.48
N ILE A 77 -21.32 2.53 -13.15
CA ILE A 77 -22.22 1.39 -12.89
C ILE A 77 -22.45 1.22 -11.39
N GLY A 78 -23.67 0.81 -11.02
CA GLY A 78 -24.00 0.40 -9.66
C GLY A 78 -23.48 -0.99 -9.36
N LEU A 79 -23.01 -1.22 -8.13
CA LEU A 79 -22.66 -2.55 -7.64
C LEU A 79 -23.61 -2.99 -6.54
N ASP A 80 -24.05 -4.25 -6.60
CA ASP A 80 -24.88 -4.87 -5.56
C ASP A 80 -24.04 -5.32 -4.34
N GLU A 81 -22.75 -5.59 -4.56
CA GLU A 81 -21.82 -6.06 -3.54
C GLU A 81 -20.63 -5.09 -3.35
N PRO A 82 -20.08 -4.98 -2.13
CA PRO A 82 -18.91 -4.16 -1.85
C PRO A 82 -17.68 -4.66 -2.61
N ARG A 83 -17.04 -3.77 -3.39
CA ARG A 83 -15.78 -4.03 -4.09
C ARG A 83 -14.68 -3.11 -3.57
N PHE A 84 -13.49 -3.65 -3.32
CA PHE A 84 -12.34 -2.85 -2.89
C PHE A 84 -12.02 -1.77 -3.94
N GLY A 85 -11.95 -0.51 -3.50
CA GLY A 85 -11.82 0.69 -4.32
C GLY A 85 -13.13 1.25 -4.85
N ALA A 86 -14.29 0.64 -4.60
CA ALA A 86 -15.56 1.16 -5.07
C ALA A 86 -15.85 2.53 -4.44
N LEU A 87 -16.43 3.43 -5.22
CA LEU A 87 -16.89 4.70 -4.70
C LEU A 87 -18.19 4.46 -3.93
N VAL A 88 -18.23 4.89 -2.67
CA VAL A 88 -19.34 4.67 -1.75
C VAL A 88 -20.03 5.98 -1.50
N VAL A 89 -21.34 6.02 -1.71
CA VAL A 89 -22.18 7.17 -1.38
C VAL A 89 -22.98 6.87 -0.12
N LEU A 90 -22.91 7.76 0.87
CA LEU A 90 -23.57 7.64 2.16
C LEU A 90 -24.54 8.80 2.42
N ALA A 91 -25.59 8.55 3.17
CA ALA A 91 -26.43 9.58 3.77
C ALA A 91 -25.67 10.35 4.86
N ARG A 92 -26.02 11.63 5.06
CA ARG A 92 -25.45 12.49 6.10
C ARG A 92 -26.57 13.25 6.82
N GLY A 93 -26.89 12.83 8.04
CA GLY A 93 -27.99 13.39 8.82
C GLY A 93 -29.35 13.10 8.20
N ASP A 94 -30.34 13.90 8.57
CA ASP A 94 -31.74 13.74 8.13
C ASP A 94 -32.07 14.49 6.83
N ASP A 95 -31.16 15.35 6.36
CA ASP A 95 -31.33 16.08 5.10
C ASP A 95 -31.18 15.11 3.91
N PRO A 96 -32.22 14.90 3.09
CA PRO A 96 -32.18 13.96 1.97
C PRO A 96 -31.22 14.38 0.85
N THR A 97 -30.83 15.66 0.81
CA THR A 97 -29.87 16.19 -0.18
C THR A 97 -28.42 16.07 0.29
N ALA A 98 -28.20 15.97 1.61
CA ALA A 98 -26.88 15.83 2.18
C ALA A 98 -26.34 14.40 2.04
N GLY A 99 -25.03 14.30 1.84
CA GLY A 99 -24.35 13.02 1.73
C GLY A 99 -22.86 13.10 2.04
N HIS A 100 -22.22 11.94 2.02
CA HIS A 100 -20.77 11.78 2.09
C HIS A 100 -20.33 10.80 1.00
N VAL A 101 -19.12 10.96 0.49
CA VAL A 101 -18.55 10.07 -0.52
C VAL A 101 -17.09 9.74 -0.19
N GLY A 102 -16.68 8.51 -0.45
CA GLY A 102 -15.31 8.03 -0.28
C GLY A 102 -15.08 6.67 -0.94
N PHE A 103 -13.83 6.23 -1.01
CA PHE A 103 -13.46 4.96 -1.65
C PHE A 103 -13.40 3.82 -0.63
N LEU A 104 -14.07 2.71 -0.93
CA LEU A 104 -14.14 1.55 -0.04
C LEU A 104 -12.79 0.87 0.07
N ILE A 105 -12.25 0.75 1.28
CA ILE A 105 -11.04 -0.03 1.54
C ILE A 105 -11.32 -1.31 2.33
N GLY A 106 -12.54 -1.48 2.84
CA GLY A 106 -12.98 -2.68 3.51
C GLY A 106 -14.33 -2.53 4.20
N SER A 107 -14.89 -3.65 4.64
CA SER A 107 -16.13 -3.69 5.42
C SER A 107 -16.05 -4.76 6.49
N ALA A 108 -16.46 -4.46 7.71
CA ALA A 108 -16.51 -5.42 8.81
C ALA A 108 -17.54 -5.01 9.86
N ALA A 109 -18.22 -5.99 10.47
CA ALA A 109 -19.12 -5.78 11.61
C ALA A 109 -20.16 -4.66 11.42
N GLY A 110 -20.79 -4.59 10.25
CA GLY A 110 -21.80 -3.55 9.93
C GLY A 110 -21.21 -2.16 9.69
N LYS A 111 -19.89 -2.05 9.52
CA LYS A 111 -19.20 -0.81 9.17
C LYS A 111 -18.55 -0.89 7.78
N LEU A 112 -18.51 0.26 7.11
CA LEU A 112 -17.78 0.51 5.88
C LEU A 112 -16.58 1.39 6.19
N TYR A 113 -15.39 0.99 5.75
CA TYR A 113 -14.15 1.74 5.93
C TYR A 113 -13.84 2.46 4.63
N LEU A 114 -13.84 3.79 4.69
CA LEU A 114 -13.68 4.64 3.51
C LEU A 114 -12.42 5.49 3.62
N LEU A 115 -11.61 5.46 2.55
CA LEU A 115 -10.60 6.48 2.28
C LEU A 115 -11.28 7.65 1.57
N GLY A 116 -11.32 8.81 2.20
CA GLY A 116 -12.08 9.95 1.71
C GLY A 116 -11.62 11.28 2.27
N GLY A 117 -11.91 12.34 1.53
CA GLY A 117 -11.68 13.72 1.94
C GLY A 117 -12.78 14.26 2.86
N ASN A 118 -12.48 15.34 3.56
CA ASN A 118 -13.34 15.98 4.56
C ASN A 118 -13.84 15.03 5.67
N GLN A 119 -12.96 14.15 6.13
CA GLN A 119 -13.22 13.21 7.23
C GLN A 119 -12.41 13.64 8.45
N GLY A 120 -13.04 14.46 9.31
CA GLY A 120 -12.33 15.17 10.38
C GLY A 120 -11.42 16.25 9.80
N ASP A 121 -11.95 16.99 8.81
CA ASP A 121 -11.29 18.10 8.11
C ASP A 121 -9.99 17.67 7.41
N ALA A 122 -9.92 16.39 7.02
CA ALA A 122 -8.73 15.79 6.42
C ALA A 122 -9.06 14.62 5.46
N VAL A 123 -8.09 14.24 4.62
CA VAL A 123 -8.08 12.99 3.87
C VAL A 123 -7.62 11.89 4.81
N THR A 124 -8.54 11.02 5.21
CA THR A 124 -8.28 9.96 6.19
C THR A 124 -8.98 8.67 5.80
N VAL A 125 -8.73 7.62 6.58
CA VAL A 125 -9.57 6.43 6.62
C VAL A 125 -10.52 6.56 7.79
N SER A 126 -11.83 6.49 7.54
CA SER A 126 -12.85 6.56 8.58
C SER A 126 -13.85 5.41 8.46
N ALA A 127 -14.38 4.99 9.60
CA ALA A 127 -15.42 3.97 9.68
C ALA A 127 -16.80 4.61 9.71
N PHE A 128 -17.69 4.13 8.85
CA PHE A 128 -19.06 4.59 8.71
C PHE A 128 -20.03 3.43 8.95
N ASP A 129 -21.22 3.74 9.48
CA ASP A 129 -22.27 2.74 9.62
C ASP A 129 -22.80 2.29 8.25
N ALA A 130 -22.89 0.98 8.01
CA ALA A 130 -23.43 0.45 6.77
C ALA A 130 -24.91 0.82 6.57
N ALA A 131 -25.66 1.15 7.63
CA ALA A 131 -27.02 1.66 7.54
C ALA A 131 -27.11 3.02 6.82
N ARG A 132 -25.99 3.74 6.67
CA ARG A 132 -25.92 5.00 5.92
C ARG A 132 -25.70 4.79 4.42
N LEU A 133 -25.47 3.57 3.97
CA LEU A 133 -25.17 3.28 2.57
C LEU A 133 -26.34 3.66 1.66
N LEU A 134 -26.04 4.43 0.61
CA LEU A 134 -26.97 4.75 -0.46
C LEU A 134 -26.63 4.02 -1.76
N GLY A 135 -25.35 3.72 -2.01
CA GLY A 135 -24.94 2.93 -3.15
C GLY A 135 -23.43 2.73 -3.27
N PHE A 136 -23.05 1.64 -3.93
CA PHE A 136 -21.70 1.37 -4.41
C PHE A 136 -21.60 1.67 -5.90
N ARG A 137 -20.51 2.31 -6.30
CA ARG A 137 -20.30 2.78 -7.68
C ARG A 137 -18.93 2.39 -8.19
N TRP A 138 -18.87 2.10 -9.48
CA TRP A 138 -17.68 1.68 -10.19
C TRP A 138 -17.62 2.34 -11.57
N PRO A 139 -16.45 2.68 -12.11
CA PRO A 139 -16.37 3.21 -13.47
C PRO A 139 -16.91 2.22 -14.50
N ASP A 140 -17.45 2.72 -15.60
CA ASP A 140 -17.84 1.89 -16.74
C ASP A 140 -16.61 1.34 -17.49
N ALA A 141 -16.83 0.33 -18.34
CA ALA A 141 -15.77 -0.40 -19.02
C ALA A 141 -14.94 0.47 -20.00
N GLU A 142 -15.54 1.54 -20.56
CA GLU A 142 -14.82 2.49 -21.42
C GLU A 142 -13.82 3.31 -20.60
N THR A 143 -14.19 3.71 -19.38
CA THR A 143 -13.33 4.45 -18.45
C THR A 143 -12.20 3.58 -17.86
N GLU A 144 -12.43 2.28 -17.62
CA GLU A 144 -11.37 1.37 -17.14
C GLU A 144 -10.26 1.16 -18.18
N ALA A 145 -10.62 1.05 -19.47
CA ALA A 145 -9.68 0.81 -20.56
C ALA A 145 -8.68 1.96 -20.76
N GLU A 146 -9.10 3.21 -20.55
CA GLU A 146 -8.19 4.38 -20.60
C GLU A 146 -7.23 4.40 -19.39
N SER A 147 -7.70 4.02 -18.19
CA SER A 147 -6.88 4.02 -16.96
C SER A 147 -5.77 2.96 -16.94
N ALA A 148 -6.00 1.78 -17.53
CA ALA A 148 -5.02 0.69 -17.58
C ALA A 148 -3.84 0.96 -18.54
N THR A 149 -4.00 1.93 -19.45
CA THR A 149 -2.93 2.39 -20.36
C THR A 149 -2.04 3.48 -19.77
N ALA A 150 -2.33 3.95 -18.55
CA ALA A 150 -1.61 5.03 -17.87
C ALA A 150 -0.30 4.58 -17.16
N ASP A 151 0.33 3.46 -17.55
CA ASP A 151 1.76 3.31 -17.30
C ASP A 151 2.47 4.29 -18.22
N ASN A 152 2.94 5.40 -17.67
CA ASN A 152 3.65 6.50 -18.36
C ASN A 152 5.00 6.08 -18.99
N GLY A 153 5.18 4.80 -19.30
CA GLY A 153 6.40 4.18 -19.81
C GLY A 153 7.46 3.92 -18.75
N THR A 154 7.15 4.09 -17.45
CA THR A 154 8.13 3.87 -16.38
C THR A 154 8.60 2.42 -16.34
N PHE A 155 7.69 1.46 -16.48
CA PHE A 155 8.08 0.05 -16.50
C PHE A 155 9.03 -0.25 -17.66
N ALA A 156 8.69 0.17 -18.88
CA ALA A 156 9.50 -0.08 -20.08
C ALA A 156 10.90 0.54 -19.94
N LYS A 157 11.00 1.80 -19.49
CA LYS A 157 12.29 2.48 -19.26
C LYS A 157 13.11 1.79 -18.17
N ALA A 158 12.49 1.40 -17.07
CA ALA A 158 13.18 0.73 -15.96
C ALA A 158 13.63 -0.68 -16.34
N LEU A 159 12.82 -1.41 -17.11
CA LEU A 159 13.16 -2.72 -17.64
C LEU A 159 14.36 -2.65 -18.59
N ALA A 160 14.40 -1.67 -19.49
CA ALA A 160 15.55 -1.49 -20.38
C ALA A 160 16.87 -1.35 -19.60
N HIS A 161 16.88 -0.53 -18.55
CA HIS A 161 18.05 -0.37 -17.65
C HIS A 161 18.40 -1.67 -16.93
N VAL A 162 17.41 -2.37 -16.37
CA VAL A 162 17.66 -3.65 -15.69
C VAL A 162 18.25 -4.69 -16.64
N LEU A 163 17.71 -4.82 -17.86
CA LEU A 163 18.16 -5.79 -18.85
C LEU A 163 19.58 -5.49 -19.37
N GLU A 164 19.95 -4.21 -19.51
CA GLU A 164 21.32 -3.80 -19.83
C GLU A 164 22.32 -4.34 -18.79
N MET A 165 21.90 -4.38 -17.52
CA MET A 165 22.72 -4.83 -16.39
C MET A 165 22.72 -6.35 -16.17
N GLU A 166 21.69 -7.07 -16.60
CA GLU A 166 21.58 -8.54 -16.53
C GLU A 166 22.36 -9.26 -17.65
N GLY A 167 22.55 -8.60 -18.80
CA GLY A 167 23.36 -9.13 -19.91
C GLY A 167 22.63 -10.15 -20.81
N GLY A 168 23.41 -11.07 -21.39
CA GLY A 168 22.95 -12.04 -22.40
C GLY A 168 22.72 -13.44 -21.86
N TYR A 169 22.59 -14.41 -22.76
CA TYR A 169 22.49 -15.83 -22.39
C TYR A 169 23.78 -16.31 -21.70
N SER A 170 23.62 -16.99 -20.56
CA SER A 170 24.67 -17.73 -19.89
C SER A 170 24.19 -19.16 -19.58
N ASN A 171 25.12 -20.09 -19.56
CA ASN A 171 24.88 -21.46 -19.10
C ASN A 171 26.18 -22.00 -18.53
N ASP A 172 26.55 -21.46 -17.37
CA ASP A 172 27.75 -21.85 -16.64
C ASP A 172 27.45 -23.14 -15.85
N PRO A 173 28.26 -24.21 -15.98
CA PRO A 173 28.08 -25.44 -15.21
C PRO A 173 28.09 -25.27 -13.69
N TYR A 174 28.64 -24.17 -13.18
CA TYR A 174 28.73 -23.85 -11.76
C TYR A 174 27.69 -22.81 -11.32
N ASP A 175 26.81 -22.35 -12.22
CA ASP A 175 25.68 -21.49 -11.86
C ASP A 175 24.53 -22.35 -11.33
N PRO A 176 24.15 -22.22 -10.05
CA PRO A 176 23.03 -22.97 -9.47
C PRO A 176 21.69 -22.66 -10.15
N GLY A 177 21.56 -21.52 -10.83
CA GLY A 177 20.37 -21.16 -11.63
C GLY A 177 20.29 -21.86 -12.99
N GLY A 178 21.39 -22.43 -13.46
CA GLY A 178 21.48 -23.11 -14.76
C GLY A 178 21.33 -22.15 -15.96
N PRO A 179 20.85 -22.65 -17.12
CA PRO A 179 20.63 -21.82 -18.31
C PRO A 179 19.78 -20.59 -17.99
N THR A 180 20.34 -19.41 -18.26
CA THR A 180 19.73 -18.12 -17.95
C THR A 180 19.86 -17.21 -19.16
N ASN A 181 18.79 -16.49 -19.51
CA ASN A 181 18.84 -15.48 -20.56
C ASN A 181 18.12 -14.22 -20.09
N ARG A 182 18.71 -13.05 -20.29
CA ARG A 182 18.09 -11.78 -19.87
C ARG A 182 17.66 -11.79 -18.39
N GLY A 183 18.46 -12.40 -17.52
CA GLY A 183 18.15 -12.58 -16.09
C GLY A 183 17.02 -13.59 -15.77
N VAL A 184 16.42 -14.23 -16.77
CA VAL A 184 15.38 -15.25 -16.60
C VAL A 184 16.01 -16.65 -16.60
N THR A 185 15.92 -17.36 -15.47
CA THR A 185 16.39 -18.76 -15.38
C THR A 185 15.41 -19.70 -16.08
N LEU A 186 15.91 -20.86 -16.49
CA LEU A 186 15.09 -21.92 -17.09
C LEU A 186 13.89 -22.31 -16.22
N GLU A 187 14.06 -22.35 -14.91
CA GLU A 187 12.99 -22.66 -13.96
C GLU A 187 11.91 -21.58 -13.93
N VAL A 188 12.30 -20.30 -13.91
CA VAL A 188 11.36 -19.18 -13.97
C VAL A 188 10.59 -19.21 -15.28
N TYR A 189 11.27 -19.47 -16.39
CA TYR A 189 10.64 -19.58 -17.71
C TYR A 189 9.63 -20.75 -17.79
N ALA A 190 10.03 -21.93 -17.31
CA ALA A 190 9.16 -23.11 -17.26
C ALA A 190 7.89 -22.86 -16.42
N ASN A 191 8.07 -22.26 -15.23
CA ASN A 191 6.97 -21.91 -14.35
C ASN A 191 6.03 -20.86 -14.97
N PHE A 192 6.57 -19.84 -15.65
CA PHE A 192 5.77 -18.85 -16.36
C PHE A 192 4.90 -19.48 -17.44
N LYS A 193 5.44 -20.49 -18.14
CA LYS A 193 4.71 -21.27 -19.15
C LYS A 193 3.76 -22.32 -18.58
N GLY A 194 3.73 -22.52 -17.26
CA GLY A 194 2.96 -23.59 -16.62
C GLY A 194 3.44 -25.00 -17.01
N GLN A 195 4.73 -25.17 -17.30
CA GLN A 195 5.32 -26.43 -17.74
C GLN A 195 6.24 -27.01 -16.66
N THR A 196 6.12 -28.32 -16.42
CA THR A 196 7.04 -29.04 -15.53
C THR A 196 8.42 -29.12 -16.16
N LEU A 197 9.46 -28.78 -15.40
CA LEU A 197 10.85 -28.92 -15.81
C LEU A 197 11.35 -30.33 -15.47
N ASP A 198 11.51 -31.18 -16.49
CA ASP A 198 11.99 -32.55 -16.37
C ASP A 198 13.00 -32.88 -17.50
N ALA A 199 13.52 -34.10 -17.53
CA ALA A 199 14.52 -34.51 -18.52
C ALA A 199 14.00 -34.43 -19.98
N GLY A 200 12.70 -34.59 -20.20
CA GLY A 200 12.07 -34.52 -21.52
C GLY A 200 11.76 -33.08 -21.96
N SER A 201 11.31 -32.23 -21.04
CA SER A 201 10.97 -30.83 -21.35
C SER A 201 12.19 -29.91 -21.40
N ARG A 202 13.27 -30.24 -20.66
CA ARG A 202 14.46 -29.40 -20.49
C ARG A 202 15.13 -29.00 -21.81
N PRO A 203 15.42 -29.90 -22.78
CA PRO A 203 16.10 -29.50 -24.02
C PRO A 203 15.29 -28.48 -24.84
N ARG A 204 13.97 -28.67 -24.94
CA ARG A 204 13.06 -27.75 -25.64
C ARG A 204 13.02 -26.39 -24.93
N LEU A 205 12.84 -26.39 -23.61
CA LEU A 205 12.78 -25.16 -22.82
C LEU A 205 14.08 -24.37 -22.88
N ILE A 206 15.25 -25.02 -22.92
CA ILE A 206 16.54 -24.34 -23.11
C ILE A 206 16.60 -23.70 -24.49
N SER A 207 16.13 -24.39 -25.53
CA SER A 207 16.08 -23.83 -26.89
C SER A 207 15.15 -22.61 -26.95
N GLU A 208 13.96 -22.70 -26.35
CA GLU A 208 13.01 -21.58 -26.27
C GLU A 208 13.57 -20.40 -25.45
N LEU A 209 14.26 -20.69 -24.34
CA LEU A 209 14.87 -19.66 -23.49
C LEU A 209 15.97 -18.88 -24.20
N LYS A 210 16.76 -19.54 -25.06
CA LYS A 210 17.80 -18.87 -25.88
C LYS A 210 17.21 -17.81 -26.82
N SER A 211 15.99 -18.04 -27.30
CA SER A 211 15.27 -17.13 -28.19
C SER A 211 14.02 -16.56 -27.50
N ILE A 212 14.11 -16.26 -26.20
CA ILE A 212 12.97 -15.78 -25.42
C ILE A 212 12.42 -14.47 -26.03
N PRO A 213 11.13 -14.41 -26.38
CA PRO A 213 10.55 -13.19 -26.94
C PRO A 213 10.56 -12.05 -25.91
N GLU A 214 10.78 -10.83 -26.38
CA GLU A 214 10.82 -9.63 -25.53
C GLU A 214 9.53 -9.44 -24.72
N ALA A 215 8.37 -9.62 -25.35
CA ALA A 215 7.07 -9.57 -24.67
C ALA A 215 6.93 -10.60 -23.52
N VAL A 216 7.60 -11.75 -23.62
CA VAL A 216 7.61 -12.76 -22.55
C VAL A 216 8.52 -12.34 -21.41
N VAL A 217 9.69 -11.76 -21.73
CA VAL A 217 10.58 -11.16 -20.72
C VAL A 217 9.84 -10.06 -19.96
N GLU A 218 9.22 -9.11 -20.66
CA GLU A 218 8.40 -8.05 -20.08
C GLU A 218 7.33 -8.59 -19.14
N ALA A 219 6.53 -9.57 -19.60
CA ALA A 219 5.48 -10.16 -18.78
C ALA A 219 6.02 -10.84 -17.52
N ILE A 220 7.17 -11.53 -17.60
CA ILE A 220 7.83 -12.14 -16.43
C ILE A 220 8.26 -11.06 -15.45
N TYR A 221 8.95 -10.03 -15.91
CA TYR A 221 9.48 -8.98 -15.04
C TYR A 221 8.38 -8.17 -14.36
N ARG A 222 7.32 -7.85 -15.12
CA ARG A 222 6.14 -7.14 -14.61
C ARG A 222 5.45 -7.93 -13.51
N ARG A 223 5.06 -9.18 -13.81
CA ARG A 223 4.31 -10.06 -12.90
C ARG A 223 5.09 -10.49 -11.68
N ARG A 224 6.41 -10.68 -11.80
CA ARG A 224 7.23 -11.29 -10.74
C ARG A 224 7.95 -10.26 -9.87
N TYR A 225 8.19 -9.06 -10.38
CA TYR A 225 8.98 -8.04 -9.68
C TYR A 225 8.29 -6.68 -9.64
N PHE A 226 7.88 -6.11 -10.77
CA PHE A 226 7.40 -4.73 -10.81
C PHE A 226 6.07 -4.54 -10.05
N ASP A 227 5.06 -5.33 -10.39
CA ASP A 227 3.74 -5.21 -9.75
C ASP A 227 3.77 -5.69 -8.29
N PRO A 228 4.39 -6.85 -7.94
CA PRO A 228 4.47 -7.29 -6.54
C PRO A 228 5.27 -6.34 -5.64
N ALA A 229 6.22 -5.57 -6.20
CA ALA A 229 6.97 -4.56 -5.46
C ALA A 229 6.24 -3.21 -5.36
N HIS A 230 4.98 -3.12 -5.81
CA HIS A 230 4.18 -1.90 -5.80
C HIS A 230 4.83 -0.72 -6.57
N CYS A 231 5.65 -1.01 -7.57
CA CYS A 231 6.37 0.04 -8.31
C CYS A 231 5.46 1.03 -9.04
N ALA A 232 4.24 0.59 -9.41
CA ALA A 232 3.24 1.45 -10.05
C ALA A 232 2.75 2.61 -9.16
N ALA A 233 3.00 2.57 -7.84
CA ALA A 233 2.66 3.68 -6.93
C ALA A 233 3.77 4.75 -6.85
N PHE A 234 4.94 4.47 -7.41
CA PHE A 234 6.16 5.28 -7.22
C PHE A 234 6.47 6.14 -8.43
N THR A 235 7.05 7.32 -8.20
CA THR A 235 7.59 8.14 -9.28
C THR A 235 8.68 7.38 -10.02
N ALA A 236 8.88 7.70 -11.31
CA ALA A 236 9.83 6.97 -12.15
C ALA A 236 11.23 6.76 -11.51
N PRO A 237 11.83 7.76 -10.82
CA PRO A 237 13.11 7.58 -10.13
C PRO A 237 13.07 6.56 -8.99
N LEU A 238 12.03 6.59 -8.14
CA LEU A 238 11.88 5.64 -7.04
C LEU A 238 11.49 4.25 -7.56
N ALA A 239 10.59 4.18 -8.54
CA ALA A 239 10.19 2.94 -9.20
C ALA A 239 11.40 2.24 -9.83
N LEU A 240 12.28 2.98 -10.52
CA LEU A 240 13.54 2.44 -11.05
C LEU A 240 14.41 1.83 -9.96
N MET A 241 14.68 2.58 -8.90
CA MET A 241 15.52 2.14 -7.79
C MET A 241 14.95 0.92 -7.08
N HIS A 242 13.63 0.90 -6.86
CA HIS A 242 12.93 -0.16 -6.16
C HIS A 242 12.77 -1.42 -6.99
N PHE A 243 12.45 -1.28 -8.28
CA PHE A 243 12.35 -2.38 -9.22
C PHE A 243 13.71 -3.10 -9.39
N ASP A 244 14.78 -2.34 -9.62
CA ASP A 244 16.13 -2.90 -9.72
C ASP A 244 16.55 -3.64 -8.43
N ALA A 245 16.21 -3.07 -7.26
CA ALA A 245 16.42 -3.72 -5.98
C ALA A 245 15.60 -5.02 -5.82
N ALA A 246 14.34 -5.02 -6.28
CA ALA A 246 13.45 -6.18 -6.22
C ALA A 246 13.96 -7.33 -7.10
N VAL A 247 14.53 -7.02 -8.26
CA VAL A 247 15.16 -8.01 -9.15
C VAL A 247 16.40 -8.62 -8.49
N ASN A 248 17.25 -7.83 -7.84
CA ASN A 248 18.52 -8.30 -7.28
C ASN A 248 18.41 -8.96 -5.91
N HIS A 249 17.51 -8.47 -5.06
CA HIS A 249 17.41 -8.90 -3.67
C HIS A 249 16.12 -9.69 -3.39
N GLY A 250 15.20 -9.74 -4.36
CA GLY A 250 13.83 -10.21 -4.16
C GLY A 250 12.91 -9.11 -3.64
N VAL A 251 11.64 -9.18 -4.04
CA VAL A 251 10.59 -8.19 -3.71
C VAL A 251 10.56 -7.87 -2.21
N GLY A 252 10.39 -8.89 -1.36
CA GLY A 252 10.29 -8.65 0.09
C GLY A 252 11.56 -8.11 0.74
N ALA A 253 12.76 -8.37 0.19
CA ALA A 253 13.98 -7.75 0.71
C ALA A 253 14.10 -6.29 0.27
N ALA A 254 13.71 -5.99 -0.98
CA ALA A 254 13.65 -4.63 -1.49
C ALA A 254 12.65 -3.77 -0.70
N THR A 255 11.46 -4.31 -0.40
CA THR A 255 10.45 -3.67 0.45
C THR A 255 10.98 -3.38 1.85
N ARG A 256 11.62 -4.36 2.51
CA ARG A 256 12.18 -4.15 3.85
C ARG A 256 13.29 -3.09 3.88
N MET A 257 14.14 -3.06 2.85
CA MET A 257 15.13 -2.00 2.73
C MET A 257 14.47 -0.63 2.55
N LEU A 258 13.40 -0.53 1.76
CA LEU A 258 12.66 0.73 1.59
C LEU A 258 12.00 1.17 2.91
N GLN A 259 11.44 0.24 3.68
CA GLN A 259 10.89 0.51 5.01
C GLN A 259 11.93 0.99 6.01
N GLN A 260 13.15 0.43 5.96
CA GLN A 260 14.28 0.92 6.75
C GLN A 260 14.65 2.36 6.39
N VAL A 261 14.65 2.73 5.10
CA VAL A 261 14.94 4.10 4.65
C VAL A 261 13.93 5.10 5.21
N VAL A 262 12.65 4.73 5.23
CA VAL A 262 11.57 5.64 5.67
C VAL A 262 11.21 5.48 7.15
N ASN A 263 11.99 4.67 7.88
CA ASN A 263 11.91 4.48 9.33
C ASN A 263 10.52 4.07 9.84
N VAL A 264 9.92 3.09 9.16
CA VAL A 264 8.66 2.45 9.57
C VAL A 264 8.90 1.00 10.00
N THR A 265 7.84 0.33 10.45
CA THR A 265 7.91 -1.11 10.75
C THR A 265 8.41 -1.90 9.54
N VAL A 266 9.43 -2.74 9.73
CA VAL A 266 10.08 -3.52 8.66
C VAL A 266 9.41 -4.89 8.53
N ASP A 267 8.17 -4.93 8.06
CA ASP A 267 7.39 -6.16 7.89
C ASP A 267 7.53 -6.79 6.50
N GLY A 268 7.96 -6.02 5.49
CA GLY A 268 8.07 -6.43 4.10
C GLY A 268 6.79 -6.28 3.28
N GLU A 269 5.81 -5.51 3.76
CA GLU A 269 4.56 -5.18 3.06
C GLU A 269 4.43 -3.66 2.84
N ILE A 270 4.12 -3.22 1.62
CA ILE A 270 3.91 -1.79 1.32
C ILE A 270 2.46 -1.42 1.64
N GLY A 271 2.23 -1.10 2.91
CA GLY A 271 0.95 -0.60 3.41
C GLY A 271 0.89 0.94 3.52
N PRO A 272 -0.24 1.49 4.00
CA PRO A 272 -0.46 2.92 4.13
C PRO A 272 0.61 3.66 4.96
N GLU A 273 1.10 3.05 6.05
CA GLU A 273 2.19 3.61 6.87
C GLU A 273 3.47 3.80 6.03
N THR A 274 3.84 2.77 5.25
CA THR A 274 5.02 2.81 4.38
C THR A 274 4.84 3.87 3.28
N LEU A 275 3.67 3.91 2.64
CA LEU A 275 3.37 4.90 1.59
C LEU A 275 3.40 6.34 2.16
N SER A 276 2.77 6.59 3.30
CA SER A 276 2.76 7.92 3.94
C SER A 276 4.19 8.39 4.29
N ALA A 277 5.02 7.49 4.82
CA ALA A 277 6.41 7.80 5.13
C ALA A 277 7.25 8.08 3.87
N ILE A 278 7.00 7.36 2.77
CA ILE A 278 7.62 7.65 1.46
C ILE A 278 7.19 9.03 0.94
N GLY A 279 5.89 9.34 0.98
CA GLY A 279 5.33 10.60 0.48
C GLY A 279 5.84 11.84 1.24
N SER A 280 6.20 11.66 2.51
CA SER A 280 6.73 12.72 3.37
C SER A 280 8.23 13.03 3.12
N ARG A 281 8.92 12.23 2.32
CA ARG A 281 10.36 12.36 2.06
C ARG A 281 10.63 13.09 0.74
N ARG A 282 11.67 13.93 0.72
CA ARG A 282 12.20 14.50 -0.52
C ARG A 282 12.80 13.38 -1.37
N LEU A 283 12.47 13.34 -2.66
CA LEU A 283 12.88 12.26 -3.56
C LEU A 283 14.40 12.05 -3.57
N THR A 284 15.18 13.12 -3.68
CA THR A 284 16.65 13.02 -3.75
C THR A 284 17.23 12.33 -2.53
N ASP A 285 16.77 12.71 -1.34
CA ASP A 285 17.22 12.12 -0.08
C ASP A 285 16.72 10.67 0.03
N LEU A 286 15.49 10.42 -0.42
CA LEU A 286 14.90 9.08 -0.45
C LEU A 286 15.75 8.09 -1.26
N ILE A 287 16.09 8.44 -2.50
CA ILE A 287 16.85 7.54 -3.37
C ILE A 287 18.34 7.47 -2.98
N ASP A 288 18.90 8.53 -2.40
CA ASP A 288 20.27 8.52 -1.86
C ASP A 288 20.41 7.60 -0.65
N ASP A 289 19.52 7.72 0.34
CA ASP A 289 19.51 6.85 1.51
C ASP A 289 19.19 5.40 1.12
N TYR A 290 18.32 5.21 0.12
CA TYR A 290 18.01 3.87 -0.38
C TYR A 290 19.20 3.24 -1.09
N ALA A 291 19.96 4.01 -1.87
CA ALA A 291 21.21 3.55 -2.44
C ALA A 291 22.19 3.13 -1.34
N GLU A 292 22.32 3.89 -0.26
CA GLU A 292 23.26 3.54 0.81
C GLU A 292 22.87 2.29 1.60
N ILE A 293 21.57 2.08 1.87
CA ILE A 293 21.09 0.81 2.46
C ILE A 293 21.39 -0.36 1.53
N ARG A 294 21.23 -0.20 0.20
CA ARG A 294 21.59 -1.24 -0.77
C ARG A 294 23.10 -1.51 -0.79
N ARG A 295 23.95 -0.48 -0.80
CA ARG A 295 25.42 -0.65 -0.74
C ARG A 295 25.84 -1.36 0.54
N THR A 296 25.25 -0.99 1.68
CA THR A 296 25.49 -1.63 2.97
C THR A 296 25.12 -3.11 2.93
N ARG A 297 23.95 -3.44 2.38
CA ARG A 297 23.52 -4.84 2.21
C ARG A 297 24.46 -5.64 1.32
N TYR A 298 24.92 -5.07 0.20
CA TYR A 298 25.90 -5.73 -0.66
C TYR A 298 27.24 -5.99 0.05
N ARG A 299 27.77 -5.00 0.77
CA ARG A 299 29.02 -5.12 1.54
C ARG A 299 28.96 -6.22 2.61
N ALA A 300 27.76 -6.53 3.11
CA ALA A 300 27.54 -7.60 4.09
C ALA A 300 27.49 -9.02 3.48
N LEU A 301 27.50 -9.17 2.15
CA LEU A 301 27.44 -10.50 1.51
C LEU A 301 28.80 -11.22 1.56
N PRO A 302 28.83 -12.55 1.82
CA PRO A 302 30.08 -13.33 1.91
C PRO A 302 30.99 -13.26 0.68
N HIS A 303 30.40 -13.07 -0.52
CA HIS A 303 31.13 -13.05 -1.79
C HIS A 303 31.41 -11.63 -2.31
N PHE A 304 31.24 -10.61 -1.47
CA PHE A 304 31.44 -9.21 -1.85
C PHE A 304 32.85 -8.94 -2.40
N TRP A 305 33.88 -9.61 -1.89
CA TRP A 305 35.25 -9.47 -2.38
C TRP A 305 35.41 -9.74 -3.90
N ARG A 306 34.54 -10.60 -4.47
CA ARG A 306 34.61 -11.01 -5.88
C ARG A 306 33.72 -10.15 -6.78
N PHE A 307 32.47 -9.93 -6.37
CA PHE A 307 31.45 -9.29 -7.21
C PHE A 307 31.06 -7.87 -6.76
N GLY A 308 31.51 -7.46 -5.58
CA GLY A 308 31.10 -6.23 -4.91
C GLY A 308 31.33 -4.96 -5.74
N ARG A 309 32.43 -4.88 -6.50
CA ARG A 309 32.66 -3.74 -7.41
C ARG A 309 31.56 -3.61 -8.46
N GLY A 310 31.10 -4.72 -9.03
CA GLY A 310 30.02 -4.74 -10.01
C GLY A 310 28.68 -4.34 -9.39
N TRP A 311 28.37 -4.88 -8.21
CA TRP A 311 27.15 -4.54 -7.47
C TRP A 311 27.09 -3.07 -7.07
N LEU A 312 28.19 -2.51 -6.56
CA LEU A 312 28.24 -1.09 -6.21
C LEU A 312 28.12 -0.21 -7.46
N LYS A 313 28.79 -0.56 -8.56
CA LYS A 313 28.66 0.16 -9.84
C LYS A 313 27.22 0.14 -10.35
N ARG A 314 26.48 -0.96 -10.16
CA ARG A 314 25.05 -1.06 -10.51
C ARG A 314 24.19 -0.11 -9.68
N VAL A 315 24.41 -0.07 -8.37
CA VAL A 315 23.70 0.88 -7.50
C VAL A 315 23.99 2.32 -7.92
N ASP A 316 25.25 2.66 -8.18
CA ASP A 316 25.65 4.01 -8.57
C ASP A 316 25.08 4.44 -9.93
N ALA A 317 25.09 3.53 -10.93
CA ALA A 317 24.49 3.78 -12.24
C ALA A 317 22.97 3.97 -12.15
N THR A 318 22.29 3.14 -11.37
CA THR A 318 20.83 3.22 -11.18
C THR A 318 20.45 4.52 -10.44
N LEU A 319 21.23 4.91 -9.42
CA LEU A 319 21.04 6.17 -8.71
C LEU A 319 21.26 7.38 -9.61
N ALA A 320 22.32 7.37 -10.43
CA ALA A 320 22.60 8.45 -11.37
C ALA A 320 21.47 8.60 -12.41
N LEU A 321 20.95 7.49 -12.93
CA LEU A 321 19.81 7.49 -13.85
C LEU A 321 18.51 7.96 -13.16
N GLY A 322 18.23 7.49 -11.95
CA GLY A 322 17.07 7.96 -11.17
C GLY A 322 17.14 9.47 -10.90
N LYS A 323 18.32 9.99 -10.55
CA LYS A 323 18.55 11.43 -10.38
C LYS A 323 18.35 12.21 -11.69
N SER A 324 18.79 11.67 -12.83
CA SER A 324 18.61 12.35 -14.11
C SER A 324 17.13 12.40 -14.52
N TRP A 325 16.37 11.33 -14.27
CA TRP A 325 14.91 11.32 -14.47
C TRP A 325 14.22 12.33 -13.55
N GLY A 326 14.57 12.34 -12.27
CA GLY A 326 14.01 13.28 -11.30
C GLY A 326 14.31 14.74 -11.66
N ALA A 327 15.52 15.04 -12.13
CA ALA A 327 15.91 16.38 -12.54
C ALA A 327 15.25 16.82 -13.86
N ALA A 328 15.16 15.93 -14.85
CA ALA A 328 14.55 16.22 -16.14
C ALA A 328 13.05 16.52 -16.02
N ASP A 329 12.35 15.77 -15.16
CA ASP A 329 10.89 15.84 -15.01
C ASP A 329 10.45 16.74 -13.83
N GLY A 330 11.40 17.36 -13.11
CA GLY A 330 11.13 18.23 -11.96
C GLY A 330 10.49 17.51 -10.76
N ILE A 331 10.75 16.20 -10.62
CA ILE A 331 10.11 15.35 -9.60
C ILE A 331 10.78 15.56 -8.24
N THR A 332 10.00 15.92 -7.23
CA THR A 332 10.50 16.20 -5.86
C THR A 332 10.05 15.19 -4.81
N ARG A 333 9.10 14.29 -5.13
CA ARG A 333 8.52 13.29 -4.21
C ARG A 333 8.67 11.85 -4.75
N GLY A 334 8.59 10.88 -3.83
CA GLY A 334 8.72 9.45 -4.13
C GLY A 334 7.46 8.77 -4.67
N LEU A 335 6.28 9.32 -4.37
CA LEU A 335 4.99 8.80 -4.85
C LEU A 335 4.52 9.57 -6.06
N LEU A 336 3.87 8.88 -7.00
CA LEU A 336 3.23 9.55 -8.13
C LEU A 336 2.16 10.50 -7.59
N GLU A 337 2.35 11.80 -7.85
CA GLU A 337 1.25 12.75 -7.82
C GLU A 337 0.29 12.33 -8.93
N PRO A 338 -1.03 12.36 -8.70
CA PRO A 338 -1.93 11.92 -9.74
C PRO A 338 -2.01 12.99 -10.85
N ALA A 339 -1.40 12.66 -12.00
CA ALA A 339 -1.38 13.33 -13.30
C ALA A 339 -1.09 14.85 -13.38
N GLN A 340 0.14 15.18 -13.79
CA GLN A 340 0.45 16.36 -14.62
C GLN A 340 -0.30 16.27 -15.96
N ILE A 341 -1.57 16.67 -15.99
CA ILE A 341 -2.32 16.97 -17.22
C ILE A 341 -2.78 18.44 -17.16
N ALA A 342 -2.30 19.21 -18.15
CA ALA A 342 -2.65 20.58 -18.53
C ALA A 342 -2.02 21.78 -17.77
N LYS A 343 -0.84 22.18 -18.26
CA LYS A 343 -0.36 23.56 -18.57
C LYS A 343 -0.95 24.76 -17.78
N GLY A 344 -0.07 25.51 -17.10
CA GLY A 344 -0.23 26.95 -16.86
C GLY A 344 0.27 27.45 -15.49
N GLU A 345 1.47 28.05 -15.48
CA GLU A 345 2.06 29.13 -14.63
C GLU A 345 1.26 29.59 -13.38
N SER A 346 1.83 29.91 -12.20
CA SER A 346 3.12 30.52 -11.82
C SER A 346 3.38 30.43 -10.30
N ASN A 347 4.66 30.28 -9.93
CA ASN A 347 5.38 30.72 -8.72
C ASN A 347 4.63 31.13 -7.43
N MET A 348 5.05 30.59 -6.27
CA MET A 348 5.81 31.36 -5.27
C MET A 348 6.42 30.50 -4.15
N SER A 349 7.36 31.14 -3.45
CA SER A 349 8.51 30.65 -2.69
C SER A 349 8.29 30.36 -1.19
N ASN A 350 9.07 29.39 -0.68
CA ASN A 350 9.77 29.31 0.62
C ASN A 350 9.16 29.97 1.88
N GLN A 351 8.94 29.18 2.95
CA GLN A 351 9.85 29.07 4.11
C GLN A 351 9.32 28.10 5.18
N ALA A 352 10.22 27.68 6.06
CA ALA A 352 10.21 26.44 6.81
C ALA A 352 9.66 26.53 8.26
N ALA A 353 9.51 25.33 8.83
CA ALA A 353 9.65 24.94 10.25
C ALA A 353 8.46 25.18 11.20
N ALA A 354 7.91 24.11 11.78
CA ALA A 354 8.40 23.53 13.04
C ALA A 354 7.47 22.41 13.54
N ALA A 355 8.06 21.27 13.90
CA ALA A 355 7.38 20.12 14.47
C ALA A 355 7.01 20.32 15.95
N LYS A 356 5.89 19.74 16.40
CA LYS A 356 5.74 19.22 17.77
C LYS A 356 4.73 18.08 17.86
N THR A 357 5.09 17.12 18.69
CA THR A 357 4.63 15.72 18.81
C THR A 357 3.43 15.51 19.73
N ILE A 358 2.54 14.60 19.28
CA ILE A 358 1.89 13.43 19.92
C ILE A 358 1.16 13.60 21.27
N ASP A 359 -0.12 13.17 21.29
CA ASP A 359 -0.58 12.16 22.26
C ASP A 359 -1.42 11.09 21.55
N ASP A 360 -1.16 9.85 21.91
CA ASP A 360 -1.47 8.60 21.22
C ASP A 360 -2.17 7.70 22.24
N THR A 361 -3.38 7.19 21.95
CA THR A 361 -3.92 5.94 22.54
C THR A 361 -5.34 5.63 22.05
N ALA A 362 -5.46 5.01 20.87
CA ALA A 362 -6.53 4.04 20.61
C ALA A 362 -6.24 3.11 19.42
N LYS A 363 -5.60 1.97 19.73
CA LYS A 363 -5.77 0.64 19.12
C LYS A 363 -5.34 0.40 17.65
N TRP A 364 -4.07 0.65 17.37
CA TRP A 364 -3.33 0.12 16.20
C TRP A 364 -2.96 -1.39 16.31
N TRP A 365 -2.92 -1.93 17.54
CA TRP A 365 -2.36 -3.26 17.83
C TRP A 365 -3.23 -4.46 17.43
N ALA A 366 -4.52 -4.26 17.11
CA ALA A 366 -5.48 -5.36 16.94
C ALA A 366 -5.39 -6.09 15.57
N GLN A 367 -4.69 -5.52 14.58
CA GLN A 367 -4.65 -6.06 13.21
C GLN A 367 -3.33 -6.77 12.84
N SER A 368 -2.31 -6.73 13.71
CA SER A 368 -1.02 -7.37 13.43
C SER A 368 -1.04 -8.86 13.77
N ARG A 369 -1.00 -9.72 12.73
CA ARG A 369 -0.86 -11.18 12.87
C ARG A 369 0.39 -11.59 13.67
N THR A 370 1.42 -10.76 13.64
CA THR A 370 2.70 -10.99 14.33
C THR A 370 2.62 -10.70 15.83
N LEU A 371 1.88 -9.64 16.23
CA LEU A 371 1.64 -9.31 17.64
C LEU A 371 0.76 -10.36 18.33
N TRP A 372 -0.17 -10.96 17.57
CA TRP A 372 -0.94 -12.12 18.03
C TRP A 372 -0.05 -13.35 18.24
N GLY A 373 0.89 -13.62 17.32
CA GLY A 373 1.84 -14.73 17.47
C GLY A 373 2.74 -14.61 18.71
N THR A 374 3.21 -13.40 19.03
CA THR A 374 4.04 -13.16 20.23
C THR A 374 3.23 -13.22 21.52
N LEU A 375 2.00 -12.70 21.55
CA LEU A 375 1.11 -12.81 22.71
C LEU A 375 0.67 -14.25 22.99
N ILE A 376 0.40 -15.05 21.95
CA ILE A 376 0.08 -16.49 22.08
C ILE A 376 1.28 -17.25 22.64
N THR A 377 2.50 -16.95 22.17
CA THR A 377 3.73 -17.60 22.64
C THR A 377 4.05 -17.22 24.09
N ALA A 378 3.84 -15.95 24.47
CA ALA A 378 3.99 -15.47 25.83
C ALA A 378 2.93 -16.09 26.78
N ALA A 379 1.68 -16.20 26.33
CA ALA A 379 0.64 -16.85 27.11
C ALA A 379 0.92 -18.36 27.30
N ALA A 380 1.38 -19.06 26.26
CA ALA A 380 1.71 -20.49 26.31
C ALA A 380 2.89 -20.83 27.24
N THR A 381 3.80 -19.88 27.48
CA THR A 381 4.96 -20.06 28.38
C THR A 381 4.65 -19.66 29.82
N VAL A 382 3.79 -18.66 30.03
CA VAL A 382 3.49 -18.11 31.35
C VAL A 382 2.30 -18.83 32.03
N LEU A 383 1.28 -19.26 31.29
CA LEU A 383 0.11 -19.94 31.85
C LEU A 383 0.42 -21.24 32.61
N PRO A 384 1.30 -22.14 32.14
CA PRO A 384 1.57 -23.40 32.86
C PRO A 384 2.19 -23.20 34.25
N VAL A 385 2.88 -22.06 34.45
CA VAL A 385 3.52 -21.71 35.71
C VAL A 385 2.56 -20.99 36.66
N ILE A 386 1.68 -20.13 36.12
CA ILE A 386 0.76 -19.30 36.92
C ILE A 386 -0.57 -20.01 37.20
N ALA A 387 -1.08 -20.85 36.28
CA ALA A 387 -2.39 -21.49 36.40
C ALA A 387 -2.59 -22.33 37.68
N PRO A 388 -1.60 -23.12 38.17
CA PRO A 388 -1.75 -23.83 39.44
C PRO A 388 -1.83 -22.89 40.64
N ALA A 389 -1.13 -21.74 40.59
CA ALA A 389 -1.09 -20.76 41.68
C ALA A 389 -2.40 -19.96 41.84
N ILE A 390 -3.23 -19.91 40.78
CA ILE A 390 -4.55 -19.27 40.79
C ILE A 390 -5.72 -20.29 40.81
N GLY A 391 -5.43 -21.57 41.05
CA GLY A 391 -6.44 -22.62 41.25
C GLY A 391 -7.17 -23.07 39.97
N VAL A 392 -6.64 -22.74 38.79
CA VAL A 392 -7.24 -23.12 37.50
C VAL A 392 -6.59 -24.42 37.03
N SER A 393 -7.31 -25.54 37.15
CA SER A 393 -6.87 -26.83 36.60
C SER A 393 -7.22 -26.89 35.10
N LEU A 394 -6.21 -26.84 34.25
CA LEU A 394 -6.38 -27.07 32.82
C LEU A 394 -6.50 -28.59 32.59
N PRO A 395 -7.55 -29.07 31.90
CA PRO A 395 -7.78 -30.50 31.75
C PRO A 395 -6.75 -31.10 30.77
N ALA A 396 -6.29 -32.33 31.04
CA ALA A 396 -5.11 -32.94 30.43
C ALA A 396 -5.24 -33.18 28.91
N ASP A 397 -6.47 -33.26 28.40
CA ASP A 397 -6.85 -33.32 26.99
C ASP A 397 -6.52 -32.04 26.22
N LEU A 398 -6.50 -30.88 26.90
CA LEU A 398 -6.10 -29.61 26.30
C LEU A 398 -4.61 -29.63 25.92
N ILE A 399 -3.77 -30.28 26.73
CA ILE A 399 -2.31 -30.35 26.54
C ILE A 399 -1.94 -31.29 25.38
N GLN A 400 -2.67 -32.39 25.18
CA GLN A 400 -2.41 -33.30 24.05
C GLN A 400 -2.87 -32.74 22.69
N THR A 401 -3.84 -31.82 22.67
CA THR A 401 -4.42 -31.28 21.43
C THR A 401 -3.60 -30.14 20.81
N PHE A 402 -2.65 -29.55 21.56
CA PHE A 402 -1.74 -28.52 21.06
C PHE A 402 -0.83 -28.97 19.90
N GLY A 403 -0.71 -30.28 19.66
CA GLY A 403 0.06 -30.83 18.56
C GLY A 403 -0.63 -30.84 17.20
N ASN A 404 -1.97 -30.83 17.11
CA ASN A 404 -2.63 -31.25 15.87
C ASN A 404 -3.59 -30.29 15.18
N GLN A 405 -4.13 -29.22 15.80
CA GLN A 405 -4.96 -28.26 15.05
C GLN A 405 -4.88 -26.83 15.60
N ALA A 406 -4.25 -25.93 14.84
CA ALA A 406 -4.05 -24.53 15.18
C ALA A 406 -5.35 -23.70 15.21
N VAL A 407 -6.43 -24.15 14.57
CA VAL A 407 -7.66 -23.37 14.40
C VAL A 407 -8.62 -23.48 15.59
N ILE A 408 -8.61 -24.60 16.32
CA ILE A 408 -9.49 -24.80 17.49
C ILE A 408 -8.89 -24.18 18.76
N ALA A 409 -7.55 -24.14 18.88
CA ALA A 409 -6.86 -23.48 19.99
C ALA A 409 -7.15 -21.97 20.08
N VAL A 410 -7.35 -21.31 18.94
CA VAL A 410 -7.69 -19.88 18.87
C VAL A 410 -9.09 -19.60 19.42
N GLN A 411 -10.06 -20.49 19.16
CA GLN A 411 -11.42 -20.32 19.67
C GLN A 411 -11.53 -20.60 21.18
N ALA A 412 -10.79 -21.58 21.68
CA ALA A 412 -10.73 -21.88 23.11
C ALA A 412 -10.04 -20.74 23.90
N LEU A 413 -8.96 -20.15 23.37
CA LEU A 413 -8.27 -19.01 23.97
C LEU A 413 -9.12 -17.74 23.95
N ALA A 414 -9.85 -17.48 22.86
CA ALA A 414 -10.78 -16.35 22.77
C ALA A 414 -11.96 -16.50 23.77
N GLY A 415 -12.48 -17.72 23.94
CA GLY A 415 -13.49 -18.03 24.95
C GLY A 415 -12.99 -17.81 26.38
N LEU A 416 -11.77 -18.26 26.69
CA LEU A 416 -11.15 -18.07 27.99
C LEU A 416 -10.90 -16.58 28.29
N PHE A 417 -10.38 -15.82 27.30
CA PHE A 417 -10.15 -14.38 27.43
C PHE A 417 -11.45 -13.59 27.56
N GLY A 418 -12.49 -13.97 26.82
CA GLY A 418 -13.83 -13.39 26.93
C GLY A 418 -14.45 -13.63 28.31
N THR A 419 -14.24 -14.81 28.88
CA THR A 419 -14.72 -15.16 30.22
C THR A 419 -13.96 -14.37 31.30
N VAL A 420 -12.63 -14.22 31.16
CA VAL A 420 -11.80 -13.41 32.08
C VAL A 420 -12.17 -11.92 31.99
N LEU A 421 -12.42 -11.39 30.79
CA LEU A 421 -12.87 -10.01 30.59
C LEU A 421 -14.30 -9.78 31.13
N ALA A 422 -15.19 -10.76 31.00
CA ALA A 422 -16.54 -10.69 31.57
C ALA A 422 -16.53 -10.73 33.11
N ILE A 423 -15.66 -11.55 33.69
CA ILE A 423 -15.43 -11.60 35.15
C ILE A 423 -14.81 -10.28 35.62
N TYR A 424 -13.79 -9.76 34.92
CA TYR A 424 -13.17 -8.46 35.22
C TYR A 424 -14.16 -7.29 35.10
N GLY A 425 -15.03 -7.31 34.08
CA GLY A 425 -16.12 -6.35 33.92
C GLY A 425 -17.15 -6.40 35.05
N ARG A 426 -17.45 -7.61 35.56
CA ARG A 426 -18.31 -7.80 36.75
C ARG A 426 -17.65 -7.32 38.04
N PHE A 427 -16.33 -7.40 38.18
CA PHE A 427 -15.60 -6.87 39.34
C PHE A 427 -15.44 -5.34 39.32
N LYS A 428 -15.53 -4.70 38.15
CA LYS A 428 -15.40 -3.23 37.99
C LYS A 428 -16.74 -2.48 38.03
N ALA A 429 -17.85 -3.20 37.99
CA ALA A 429 -19.19 -2.66 38.21
C ALA A 429 -19.55 -2.71 39.71
N SER A 430 -18.89 -1.88 40.51
CA SER A 430 -19.20 -1.67 41.93
C SER A 430 -19.39 -0.19 42.21
N SER A 431 -20.42 0.39 41.59
CA SER A 431 -21.03 1.63 42.09
C SER A 431 -22.56 1.46 42.10
N VAL A 432 -23.09 1.53 43.32
CA VAL A 432 -24.49 1.33 43.66
C VAL A 432 -25.30 2.54 43.17
N LEU A 433 -26.30 2.31 42.32
CA LEU A 433 -27.39 3.28 42.10
C LEU A 433 -28.13 3.44 43.43
N SER A 434 -27.97 4.60 44.08
CA SER A 434 -28.76 4.93 45.26
C SER A 434 -30.22 5.21 44.85
N LEU A 435 -31.14 4.51 45.52
CA LEU A 435 -32.58 4.68 45.40
C LEU A 435 -33.03 6.01 46.05
N ARG A 436 -33.76 6.80 45.25
CA ARG A 436 -34.80 7.83 45.54
C ARG A 436 -35.04 8.25 46.99
N LYS A 437 -35.34 9.55 47.22
CA LYS A 437 -36.59 9.94 47.92
C LYS A 437 -37.00 11.41 47.76
N SER A 438 -38.34 11.55 47.73
CA SER A 438 -39.26 12.71 47.75
C SER A 438 -39.10 13.76 46.67
#